data_AF-A0A8T4VQM8-F1
#
_entry.id   AF-A0A8T4VQM8-F1
#
_cell.length_a   1.000
_cell.length_b   1.000
_cell.length_c   1.000
_cell.angle_alpha   90.00
_cell.angle_beta   90.00
_cell.angle_gamma   90.00
#
_symmetry.space_group_name_H-M   'P 1'
#
loop_
_entity.id
_entity.type
_entity.pdbx_description
1 polymer ?
#
loop_
_entity_poly.entity_id
_entity_poly.type
_entity_poly.pdbx_seq_one_letter_code
_entity_poly.pdbx_strand_id
1 'polypeptide(L)'
;MRQFMLTNKPGFDMKTAIENPSFRHSIIKVLDADGTVLDELPWHPVTDYMYEPIPDPRYRKPHIVHMQSGELNVNPSIPENHVTSGENPYVQLIYNYTKKDSHTIEEIIRHLINDKKVLSDTNESRIIVKKLVVEMFKGETLGGLLIKRGNNYIAGVDIKLGRRLIPIHHGYNMYEYEILTLAKQKGTVSRDELFSLLSYSGDKYQWVRNDKTISFYLNKLLKKNCLVKMGDDWFRFNHYPERKM
;
A
#
# COMPACT_ATOMS: atom_id res chain seq x y z
N MET A 1 29.73 -16.25 10.32
CA MET A 1 28.90 -15.18 10.88
C MET A 1 27.46 -15.53 10.53
N ARG A 2 26.54 -15.57 11.50
CA ARG A 2 25.16 -16.01 11.25
C ARG A 2 24.39 -14.90 10.55
N GLN A 3 23.61 -15.26 9.52
CA GLN A 3 22.73 -14.34 8.82
C GLN A 3 21.27 -14.69 9.11
N PHE A 4 20.45 -13.69 9.40
CA PHE A 4 19.04 -13.87 9.67
C PHE A 4 18.24 -13.42 8.44
N MET A 5 17.40 -14.29 7.92
CA MET A 5 16.64 -14.03 6.69
C MET A 5 15.14 -14.14 6.93
N LEU A 6 14.38 -13.10 6.56
CA LEU A 6 12.93 -13.13 6.61
C LEU A 6 12.38 -13.84 5.36
N THR A 7 11.62 -14.93 5.55
CA THR A 7 11.01 -15.73 4.48
C THR A 7 9.60 -16.18 4.86
N ASN A 8 8.84 -16.71 3.90
CA ASN A 8 7.54 -17.32 4.12
C ASN A 8 7.65 -18.58 5.02
N LYS A 9 6.64 -18.76 5.88
CA LYS A 9 6.51 -19.95 6.73
C LYS A 9 6.23 -21.19 5.87
N PRO A 10 6.95 -22.32 6.06
CA PRO A 10 6.67 -23.57 5.39
C PRO A 10 5.24 -24.06 5.65
N GLY A 11 4.57 -24.59 4.62
CA GLY A 11 3.18 -25.08 4.71
C GLY A 11 2.08 -24.02 4.52
N PHE A 12 2.44 -22.75 4.35
CA PHE A 12 1.52 -21.74 3.83
C PHE A 12 1.60 -21.71 2.30
N ASP A 13 0.45 -21.78 1.63
CA ASP A 13 0.39 -21.61 0.18
C ASP A 13 1.03 -20.28 -0.19
N MET A 14 1.89 -20.28 -1.22
CA MET A 14 2.50 -19.07 -1.77
C MET A 14 1.40 -18.06 -2.11
N LYS A 15 0.25 -18.54 -2.60
CA LYS A 15 -0.94 -17.72 -2.83
C LYS A 15 -1.48 -17.09 -1.53
N THR A 16 -1.60 -17.83 -0.44
CA THR A 16 -2.06 -17.31 0.87
C THR A 16 -1.08 -16.32 1.49
N ALA A 17 0.23 -16.56 1.35
CA ALA A 17 1.27 -15.63 1.81
C ALA A 17 1.28 -14.32 0.98
N ILE A 18 0.97 -14.41 -0.33
CA ILE A 18 0.81 -13.27 -1.24
C ILE A 18 -0.55 -12.55 -1.04
N GLU A 19 -1.62 -13.29 -0.73
CA GLU A 19 -2.98 -12.75 -0.59
C GLU A 19 -3.24 -12.11 0.78
N ASN A 20 -2.48 -12.49 1.81
CA ASN A 20 -2.59 -11.94 3.14
C ASN A 20 -1.20 -11.73 3.77
N PRO A 21 -0.50 -10.64 3.42
CA PRO A 21 0.83 -10.33 3.96
C PRO A 21 0.70 -9.99 5.45
N SER A 22 0.81 -11.02 6.28
CA SER A 22 0.79 -10.92 7.73
C SER A 22 2.03 -11.62 8.28
N PHE A 23 2.53 -11.08 9.38
CA PHE A 23 3.66 -11.64 10.10
C PHE A 23 3.47 -13.09 10.54
N ARG A 24 2.22 -13.55 10.71
CA ARG A 24 1.88 -14.93 11.05
C ARG A 24 2.27 -15.94 9.95
N HIS A 25 2.52 -15.44 8.75
CA HIS A 25 2.90 -16.22 7.57
C HIS A 25 4.40 -16.12 7.24
N SER A 26 5.20 -15.52 8.14
CA SER A 26 6.65 -15.31 7.96
C SER A 26 7.47 -15.97 9.07
N ILE A 27 8.68 -16.43 8.74
CA ILE A 27 9.68 -16.97 9.68
C ILE A 27 11.04 -16.32 9.42
N ILE A 28 11.92 -16.36 10.42
CA ILE A 28 13.32 -16.01 10.29
C ILE A 28 14.10 -17.30 10.09
N LYS A 29 14.73 -17.46 8.92
CA LYS A 29 15.75 -18.50 8.70
C LYS A 29 17.08 -18.03 9.25
N VAL A 30 17.66 -18.84 10.12
CA VAL A 30 19.04 -18.66 10.58
C VAL A 30 19.93 -19.38 9.59
N LEU A 31 20.78 -18.64 8.89
CA LEU A 31 21.74 -19.19 7.95
C LEU A 31 23.15 -19.16 8.53
N ASP A 32 23.94 -20.16 8.17
CA ASP A 32 25.39 -20.10 8.31
C ASP A 32 26.02 -19.25 7.19
N ALA A 33 27.33 -19.00 7.28
CA ALA A 33 28.08 -18.15 6.35
C ALA A 33 28.06 -18.65 4.89
N ASP A 34 27.79 -19.93 4.68
CA ASP A 34 27.66 -20.58 3.37
C ASP A 34 26.21 -20.56 2.82
N GLY A 35 25.24 -20.04 3.59
CA GLY A 35 23.83 -20.02 3.23
C GLY A 35 23.03 -21.26 3.63
N THR A 36 23.64 -22.21 4.36
CA THR A 36 22.95 -23.39 4.89
C THR A 36 21.96 -23.00 5.99
N VAL A 37 20.71 -23.49 5.92
CA VAL A 37 19.69 -23.24 6.94
C VAL A 37 20.03 -24.05 8.19
N LEU A 38 20.35 -23.35 9.27
CA LEU A 38 20.66 -23.95 10.58
C LEU A 38 19.42 -24.09 11.46
N ASP A 39 18.48 -23.13 11.38
CA ASP A 39 17.28 -23.10 12.22
C ASP A 39 16.17 -22.24 11.59
N GLU A 40 14.94 -22.40 12.08
CA GLU A 40 13.76 -21.63 11.70
C GLU A 40 13.06 -21.06 12.94
N LEU A 41 13.11 -19.73 13.08
CA LEU A 41 12.48 -19.03 14.19
C LEU A 41 11.14 -18.42 13.75
N PRO A 42 10.10 -18.46 14.58
CA PRO A 42 8.87 -17.73 14.30
C PRO A 42 9.19 -16.23 14.28
N TRP A 43 8.76 -15.51 13.22
CA TRP A 43 8.88 -14.07 13.22
C TRP A 43 7.77 -13.46 14.08
N HIS A 44 8.16 -12.57 14.98
CA HIS A 44 7.27 -11.75 15.79
C HIS A 44 7.82 -10.31 15.85
N PRO A 45 6.98 -9.26 15.97
CA PRO A 45 7.47 -7.88 16.12
C PRO A 45 8.45 -7.67 17.30
N VAL A 46 8.40 -8.56 18.30
CA VAL A 46 9.29 -8.56 19.48
C VAL A 46 10.59 -9.33 19.21
N THR A 47 10.65 -10.20 18.19
CA THR A 47 11.90 -10.89 17.81
C THR A 47 12.64 -10.18 16.69
N ASP A 48 11.97 -9.30 15.94
CA ASP A 48 12.54 -8.57 14.80
C ASP A 48 13.78 -7.75 15.18
N TYR A 49 13.73 -7.01 16.29
CA TYR A 49 14.88 -6.21 16.76
C TYR A 49 16.03 -7.06 17.30
N MET A 50 15.78 -8.33 17.68
CA MET A 50 16.81 -9.21 18.22
C MET A 50 17.68 -9.82 17.12
N TYR A 51 17.12 -9.96 15.92
CA TYR A 51 17.77 -10.69 14.82
C TYR A 51 18.01 -9.85 13.56
N GLU A 52 17.37 -8.68 13.45
CA GLU A 52 17.45 -7.76 12.30
C GLU A 52 17.40 -8.47 10.93
N PRO A 53 16.37 -9.31 10.68
CA PRO A 53 16.37 -10.19 9.53
C PRO A 53 16.31 -9.42 8.21
N ILE A 54 17.13 -9.84 7.25
CA ILE A 54 17.16 -9.29 5.89
C ILE A 54 16.11 -10.04 5.05
N PRO A 55 15.28 -9.36 4.22
CA PRO A 55 14.28 -10.05 3.41
C PRO A 55 14.94 -11.00 2.41
N ASP A 56 14.35 -12.19 2.22
CA ASP A 56 14.87 -13.20 1.30
C ASP A 56 15.10 -12.59 -0.10
N PRO A 57 16.30 -12.73 -0.69
CA PRO A 57 16.59 -12.23 -2.03
C PRO A 57 15.60 -12.71 -3.11
N ARG A 58 14.89 -13.83 -2.89
CA ARG A 58 13.83 -14.32 -3.77
C ARG A 58 12.64 -13.37 -3.88
N TYR A 59 12.35 -12.56 -2.86
CA TYR A 59 11.37 -11.46 -2.96
C TYR A 59 11.84 -10.29 -3.82
N ARG A 60 13.10 -10.29 -4.26
CA ARG A 60 13.62 -9.29 -5.20
C ARG A 60 13.81 -9.87 -6.59
N LYS A 61 13.63 -11.19 -6.77
CA LYS A 61 13.75 -11.80 -8.09
C LYS A 61 12.52 -11.39 -8.91
N PRO A 62 12.71 -10.81 -10.11
CA PRO A 62 11.59 -10.57 -11.01
C PRO A 62 10.86 -11.90 -11.22
N HIS A 63 9.53 -11.90 -11.05
CA HIS A 63 8.70 -13.03 -11.46
C HIS A 63 8.80 -13.13 -12.99
N ILE A 64 9.66 -14.03 -13.48
CA ILE A 64 9.76 -14.35 -14.89
C ILE A 64 8.76 -15.48 -15.13
N VAL A 65 7.75 -15.23 -15.96
CA VAL A 65 6.92 -16.30 -16.51
C VAL A 65 7.55 -16.71 -17.83
N HIS A 66 8.02 -17.95 -17.89
CA HIS A 66 8.51 -18.55 -19.13
C HIS A 66 7.30 -18.94 -19.98
N MET A 67 7.03 -18.19 -21.04
CA MET A 67 6.09 -18.58 -22.09
C MET A 67 6.85 -19.09 -23.32
N GLN A 68 6.18 -19.85 -24.19
CA GLN A 68 6.78 -20.34 -25.46
C GLN A 68 7.27 -19.19 -26.38
N SER A 69 6.84 -17.96 -26.13
CA SER A 69 7.20 -16.73 -26.86
C SER A 69 8.31 -15.90 -26.21
N GLY A 70 8.90 -16.35 -25.08
CA GLY A 70 9.98 -15.65 -24.37
C GLY A 70 9.70 -15.38 -22.90
N GLU A 71 10.73 -14.89 -22.20
CA GLU A 71 10.67 -14.50 -20.79
C GLU A 71 9.90 -13.20 -20.64
N LEU A 72 8.75 -13.24 -19.95
CA LEU A 72 7.98 -12.03 -19.64
C LEU A 72 8.22 -11.65 -18.19
N ASN A 73 8.85 -10.50 -17.99
CA ASN A 73 9.08 -9.92 -16.67
C ASN A 73 7.74 -9.39 -16.13
N VAL A 74 7.15 -10.07 -15.15
CA VAL A 74 5.77 -9.82 -14.68
C VAL A 74 5.67 -8.65 -13.70
N ASN A 75 6.79 -8.01 -13.32
CA ASN A 75 6.69 -6.73 -12.62
C ASN A 75 6.18 -5.69 -13.61
N PRO A 76 4.93 -5.21 -13.50
CA PRO A 76 4.48 -4.13 -14.35
C PRO A 76 5.39 -2.95 -14.04
N SER A 77 6.07 -2.41 -15.05
CA SER A 77 6.75 -1.13 -14.90
C SER A 77 5.66 -0.08 -14.68
N ILE A 78 5.28 0.16 -13.42
CA ILE A 78 4.29 1.18 -13.06
C ILE A 78 4.93 2.54 -13.38
N PRO A 79 4.33 3.33 -14.30
CA PRO A 79 4.85 4.65 -14.59
C PRO A 79 4.85 5.52 -13.33
N GLU A 80 5.80 6.44 -13.21
CA GLU A 80 6.02 7.25 -12.00
C GLU A 80 4.78 8.03 -11.51
N ASN A 81 3.89 8.40 -12.44
CA ASN A 81 2.66 9.15 -12.17
C ASN A 81 1.40 8.26 -12.13
N HIS A 82 1.57 6.96 -11.85
CA HIS A 82 0.49 6.01 -11.76
C HIS A 82 0.62 5.15 -10.49
N VAL A 83 -0.52 4.64 -10.04
CA VAL A 83 -0.64 3.52 -9.10
C VAL A 83 -1.45 2.42 -9.76
N THR A 84 -1.52 1.23 -9.17
CA THR A 84 -2.37 0.16 -9.66
C THR A 84 -3.63 -0.01 -8.81
N SER A 85 -4.56 -0.84 -9.28
CA SER A 85 -5.53 -1.48 -8.38
C SER A 85 -4.85 -2.46 -7.42
N GLY A 86 -5.60 -3.10 -6.52
CA GLY A 86 -5.14 -4.23 -5.71
C GLY A 86 -4.65 -3.87 -4.30
N GLU A 87 -4.18 -2.64 -4.09
CA GLU A 87 -3.75 -2.16 -2.77
C GLU A 87 -3.96 -0.64 -2.65
N ASN A 88 -4.03 -0.14 -1.41
CA ASN A 88 -4.13 1.28 -1.12
C ASN A 88 -3.05 2.11 -1.86
N PRO A 89 -3.43 3.19 -2.55
CA PRO A 89 -2.50 3.97 -3.39
C PRO A 89 -1.36 4.59 -2.57
N TYR A 90 -1.61 4.99 -1.32
CA TYR A 90 -0.56 5.54 -0.46
C TYR A 90 0.43 4.46 -0.02
N VAL A 91 -0.04 3.23 0.23
CA VAL A 91 0.84 2.08 0.53
C VAL A 91 1.75 1.80 -0.66
N GLN A 92 1.20 1.80 -1.88
CA GLN A 92 1.98 1.62 -3.11
C GLN A 92 3.03 2.71 -3.29
N LEU A 93 2.67 3.98 -3.07
CA LEU A 93 3.61 5.10 -3.22
C LEU A 93 4.74 5.02 -2.19
N ILE A 94 4.43 4.71 -0.92
CA ILE A 94 5.44 4.50 0.11
C ILE A 94 6.35 3.33 -0.27
N TYR A 95 5.76 2.20 -0.65
CA TYR A 95 6.50 0.99 -1.00
C TYR A 95 7.44 1.22 -2.20
N ASN A 96 6.95 1.86 -3.26
CA ASN A 96 7.75 2.15 -4.45
C ASN A 96 8.89 3.14 -4.16
N TYR A 97 8.67 4.08 -3.24
CA TYR A 97 9.71 5.00 -2.77
C TYR A 97 10.80 4.25 -2.00
N THR A 98 10.41 3.40 -1.03
CA THR A 98 11.35 2.60 -0.21
C THR A 98 11.93 1.37 -0.89
N LYS A 99 11.50 1.05 -2.12
CA LYS A 99 12.08 -0.02 -2.94
C LYS A 99 13.43 0.37 -3.54
N LYS A 100 13.66 1.67 -3.78
CA LYS A 100 14.90 2.19 -4.35
C LYS A 100 15.99 2.32 -3.28
N ASP A 101 15.66 2.96 -2.16
CA ASP A 101 16.59 3.27 -1.07
C ASP A 101 15.92 3.20 0.31
N SER A 102 16.72 3.30 1.38
CA SER A 102 16.21 3.40 2.75
C SER A 102 15.84 4.84 3.09
N HIS A 103 14.65 5.08 3.65
CA HIS A 103 14.17 6.42 3.95
C HIS A 103 13.64 6.57 5.37
N THR A 104 13.85 7.73 5.97
CA THR A 104 13.23 8.12 7.23
C THR A 104 11.73 8.35 7.06
N ILE A 105 10.99 8.32 8.17
CA ILE A 105 9.55 8.62 8.17
C ILE A 105 9.24 10.03 7.64
N GLU A 106 10.12 11.00 7.89
CA GLU A 106 9.92 12.39 7.45
C GLU A 106 10.21 12.55 5.94
N GLU A 107 11.15 11.78 5.38
CA GLU A 107 11.33 11.72 3.92
C GLU A 107 10.15 11.07 3.23
N ILE A 108 9.57 10.01 3.79
CA ILE A 108 8.34 9.38 3.26
C ILE A 108 7.18 10.37 3.29
N ILE A 109 7.03 11.15 4.36
CA ILE A 109 6.01 12.20 4.46
C ILE A 109 6.23 13.28 3.40
N ARG A 110 7.48 13.77 3.27
CA ARG A 110 7.84 14.76 2.25
C ARG A 110 7.55 14.24 0.85
N HIS A 111 7.82 12.97 0.58
CA HIS A 111 7.55 12.36 -0.71
C HIS A 111 6.06 12.41 -1.08
N LEU A 112 5.17 12.06 -0.15
CA LEU A 112 3.72 12.07 -0.42
C LEU A 112 3.13 13.49 -0.52
N ILE A 113 3.60 14.42 0.31
CA ILE A 113 3.05 15.78 0.41
C ILE A 113 3.64 16.71 -0.66
N ASN A 114 4.97 16.69 -0.86
CA ASN A 114 5.66 17.67 -1.71
C ASN A 114 5.93 17.12 -3.12
N ASP A 115 6.45 15.90 -3.22
CA ASP A 115 6.88 15.35 -4.51
C ASP A 115 5.67 14.84 -5.30
N LYS A 116 4.88 13.95 -4.68
CA LYS A 116 3.68 13.38 -5.30
C LYS A 116 2.45 14.27 -5.17
N LYS A 117 2.42 15.18 -4.19
CA LYS A 117 1.29 16.11 -3.96
C LYS A 117 -0.05 15.38 -3.85
N VAL A 118 -0.05 14.19 -3.25
CA VAL A 118 -1.26 13.36 -3.09
C VAL A 118 -1.95 13.57 -1.74
N LEU A 119 -1.30 14.30 -0.83
CA LEU A 119 -1.84 14.68 0.47
C LEU A 119 -1.52 16.15 0.74
N SER A 120 -2.42 16.85 1.42
CA SER A 120 -2.21 18.23 1.85
C SER A 120 -1.19 18.31 2.99
N ASP A 121 -0.41 19.39 3.07
CA ASP A 121 0.47 19.62 4.23
C ASP A 121 -0.33 20.04 5.47
N THR A 122 -0.87 19.03 6.16
CA THR A 122 -1.61 19.18 7.40
C THR A 122 -1.12 18.19 8.44
N ASN A 123 -1.24 18.54 9.72
CA ASN A 123 -0.93 17.63 10.83
C ASN A 123 -1.70 16.31 10.72
N GLU A 124 -2.96 16.36 10.29
CA GLU A 124 -3.78 15.18 10.04
C GLU A 124 -3.14 14.26 8.98
N SER A 125 -2.73 14.81 7.85
CA SER A 125 -2.11 14.03 6.77
C SER A 125 -0.79 13.40 7.22
N ARG A 126 0.04 14.16 7.96
CA ARG A 126 1.28 13.65 8.55
C ARG A 126 1.01 12.49 9.52
N ILE A 127 0.00 12.61 10.39
CA ILE A 127 -0.40 11.53 11.31
C ILE A 127 -0.87 10.29 10.54
N ILE A 128 -1.65 10.45 9.47
CA ILE A 128 -2.11 9.33 8.63
C ILE A 128 -0.92 8.60 8.00
N VAL A 129 0.03 9.33 7.41
CA VAL A 129 1.23 8.72 6.83
C VAL A 129 2.05 7.99 7.88
N LYS A 130 2.26 8.60 9.06
CA LYS A 130 2.98 7.94 10.17
C LYS A 130 2.31 6.63 10.60
N LYS A 131 0.98 6.64 10.74
CA LYS A 131 0.20 5.44 11.06
C LYS A 131 0.34 4.38 9.97
N LEU A 132 0.31 4.78 8.70
CA LEU A 132 0.44 3.87 7.58
C LEU A 132 1.82 3.22 7.51
N VAL A 133 2.89 3.99 7.71
CA VAL A 133 4.27 3.45 7.77
C VAL A 133 4.41 2.46 8.94
N VAL A 134 3.83 2.76 10.10
CA VAL A 134 3.85 1.83 11.25
C VAL A 134 3.06 0.56 10.95
N GLU A 135 1.90 0.67 10.30
CA GLU A 135 1.10 -0.48 9.87
C GLU A 135 1.83 -1.34 8.83
N MET A 136 2.53 -0.72 7.87
CA MET A 136 3.34 -1.43 6.87
C MET A 136 4.60 -2.09 7.47
N PHE A 137 5.13 -1.54 8.56
CA PHE A 137 6.27 -2.15 9.26
C PHE A 137 5.82 -3.33 10.13
N LYS A 138 4.93 -3.08 11.09
CA LYS A 138 4.59 -4.04 12.16
C LYS A 138 3.10 -4.20 12.42
N GLY A 139 2.26 -3.72 11.51
CA GLY A 139 0.81 -3.84 11.60
C GLY A 139 0.31 -5.27 11.38
N GLU A 140 -0.94 -5.51 11.72
CA GLU A 140 -1.56 -6.84 11.58
C GLU A 140 -1.83 -7.20 10.13
N THR A 141 -2.16 -6.19 9.30
CA THR A 141 -2.63 -6.43 7.92
C THR A 141 -1.61 -6.04 6.85
N LEU A 142 -0.65 -5.18 7.15
CA LEU A 142 0.38 -4.73 6.20
C LEU A 142 1.80 -5.01 6.70
N GLY A 143 1.95 -5.63 7.87
CA GLY A 143 3.25 -5.86 8.49
C GLY A 143 4.20 -6.65 7.60
N GLY A 144 5.46 -6.24 7.56
CA GLY A 144 6.49 -6.82 6.71
C GLY A 144 6.64 -6.19 5.32
N LEU A 145 5.72 -5.33 4.88
CA LEU A 145 5.89 -4.56 3.64
C LEU A 145 7.04 -3.54 3.77
N LEU A 146 7.30 -3.05 4.97
CA LEU A 146 8.49 -2.29 5.31
C LEU A 146 9.29 -3.01 6.38
N ILE A 147 10.61 -2.85 6.33
CA ILE A 147 11.55 -3.30 7.35
C ILE A 147 12.28 -2.06 7.87
N LYS A 148 12.46 -1.99 9.18
CA LYS A 148 13.15 -0.87 9.82
C LYS A 148 14.64 -1.18 9.97
N ARG A 149 15.51 -0.27 9.53
CA ARG A 149 16.98 -0.32 9.71
C ARG A 149 17.44 0.97 10.37
N GLY A 150 17.76 0.93 11.65
CA GLY A 150 17.98 2.15 12.44
C GLY A 150 16.76 3.07 12.40
N ASN A 151 16.93 4.30 11.93
CA ASN A 151 15.83 5.26 11.76
C ASN A 151 15.14 5.22 10.39
N ASN A 152 15.60 4.35 9.48
CA ASN A 152 15.14 4.28 8.11
C ASN A 152 14.22 3.07 7.90
N TYR A 153 13.41 3.14 6.85
CA TYR A 153 12.52 2.09 6.36
C TYR A 153 12.92 1.72 4.93
N ILE A 154 12.95 0.43 4.65
CA ILE A 154 13.20 -0.15 3.32
C ILE A 154 12.06 -1.11 2.96
N ALA A 155 11.78 -1.30 1.67
CA ALA A 155 10.82 -2.30 1.22
C ALA A 155 11.22 -3.72 1.69
N GLY A 156 10.24 -4.42 2.28
CA GLY A 156 10.34 -5.80 2.75
C GLY A 156 9.75 -6.78 1.74
N VAL A 157 8.66 -7.46 2.12
CA VAL A 157 7.94 -8.40 1.23
C VAL A 157 7.27 -7.65 0.07
N ASP A 158 7.03 -8.33 -1.05
CA ASP A 158 6.39 -7.72 -2.21
C ASP A 158 4.96 -7.27 -1.91
N ILE A 159 4.63 -6.05 -2.36
CA ILE A 159 3.28 -5.51 -2.31
C ILE A 159 2.40 -6.16 -3.40
N LYS A 160 1.14 -6.46 -3.05
CA LYS A 160 0.17 -6.95 -4.02
C LYS A 160 -0.29 -5.83 -4.94
N LEU A 161 -0.11 -6.01 -6.24
CA LEU A 161 -0.52 -5.05 -7.26
C LEU A 161 -1.56 -5.69 -8.19
N GLY A 162 -2.56 -4.91 -8.55
CA GLY A 162 -3.53 -5.23 -9.57
C GLY A 162 -3.06 -4.83 -10.96
N ARG A 163 -3.86 -5.14 -11.99
CA ARG A 163 -3.50 -4.92 -13.39
C ARG A 163 -3.84 -3.51 -13.91
N ARG A 164 -4.80 -2.84 -13.27
CA ARG A 164 -5.32 -1.56 -13.76
C ARG A 164 -4.41 -0.43 -13.33
N LEU A 165 -3.86 0.31 -14.29
CA LEU A 165 -3.15 1.56 -14.04
C LEU A 165 -4.15 2.70 -13.77
N ILE A 166 -3.86 3.48 -12.74
CA ILE A 166 -4.70 4.57 -12.25
C ILE A 166 -3.80 5.81 -12.15
N PRO A 167 -4.09 6.89 -12.90
CA PRO A 167 -3.24 8.07 -12.89
C PRO A 167 -3.29 8.79 -11.54
N ILE A 168 -2.16 9.36 -11.15
CA ILE A 168 -2.05 10.23 -9.98
C ILE A 168 -2.42 11.65 -10.40
N HIS A 169 -3.47 12.18 -9.79
CA HIS A 169 -3.88 13.57 -9.99
C HIS A 169 -3.24 14.48 -8.96
N HIS A 170 -2.08 15.05 -9.30
CA HIS A 170 -1.33 15.96 -8.42
C HIS A 170 -2.21 17.08 -7.84
N GLY A 171 -2.08 17.32 -6.54
CA GLY A 171 -2.88 18.28 -5.77
C GLY A 171 -4.18 17.71 -5.23
N TYR A 172 -4.54 16.46 -5.55
CA TYR A 172 -5.73 15.80 -5.04
C TYR A 172 -5.39 14.54 -4.24
N ASN A 173 -6.14 14.34 -3.16
CA ASN A 173 -6.20 13.04 -2.49
C ASN A 173 -6.88 12.04 -3.44
N MET A 174 -6.27 10.87 -3.63
CA MET A 174 -6.71 9.90 -4.65
C MET A 174 -8.13 9.38 -4.37
N TYR A 175 -8.47 9.12 -3.11
CA TYR A 175 -9.84 8.71 -2.76
C TYR A 175 -10.85 9.83 -3.01
N GLU A 176 -10.51 11.06 -2.61
CA GLU A 176 -11.37 12.23 -2.83
C GLU A 176 -11.61 12.46 -4.33
N TYR A 177 -10.56 12.35 -5.15
CA TYR A 177 -10.65 12.55 -6.60
C TYR A 177 -11.56 11.52 -7.27
N GLU A 178 -11.39 10.23 -6.95
CA GLU A 178 -12.18 9.16 -7.56
C GLU A 178 -13.66 9.22 -7.15
N ILE A 179 -13.94 9.52 -5.87
CA ILE A 179 -15.31 9.71 -5.38
C ILE A 179 -15.99 10.87 -6.11
N LEU A 180 -15.31 12.01 -6.22
CA LEU A 180 -15.87 13.20 -6.88
C LEU A 180 -16.04 12.99 -8.38
N THR A 181 -15.12 12.27 -9.03
CA THR A 181 -15.21 11.96 -10.46
C THR A 181 -16.40 11.07 -10.76
N LEU A 182 -16.63 10.02 -9.96
CA LEU A 182 -17.81 9.18 -10.11
C LEU A 182 -19.10 9.98 -9.86
N ALA A 183 -19.13 10.80 -8.81
CA ALA A 183 -20.27 11.67 -8.49
C ALA A 183 -20.58 12.65 -9.64
N LYS A 184 -19.55 13.25 -10.24
CA LYS A 184 -19.69 14.18 -11.37
C LYS A 184 -20.22 13.48 -12.62
N GLN A 185 -19.73 12.27 -12.92
CA GLN A 185 -20.14 11.50 -14.09
C GLN A 185 -21.59 11.00 -14.00
N LYS A 186 -22.01 10.55 -12.82
CA LYS A 186 -23.37 10.00 -12.60
C LYS A 186 -24.41 11.05 -12.19
N GLY A 187 -23.98 12.26 -11.83
CA GLY A 187 -24.82 13.26 -11.18
C GLY A 187 -25.02 12.95 -9.69
N THR A 188 -25.57 11.78 -9.36
CA THR A 188 -25.76 11.32 -7.98
C THR A 188 -25.14 9.93 -7.80
N VAL A 189 -24.52 9.70 -6.64
CA VAL A 189 -23.91 8.41 -6.28
C VAL A 189 -24.39 7.96 -4.91
N SER A 190 -24.58 6.66 -4.74
CA SER A 190 -24.84 6.07 -3.43
C SER A 190 -23.56 5.66 -2.71
N ARG A 191 -23.62 5.54 -1.38
CA ARG A 191 -22.52 4.98 -0.58
C ARG A 191 -22.09 3.60 -1.07
N ASP A 192 -23.06 2.73 -1.40
CA ASP A 192 -22.80 1.37 -1.87
C ASP A 192 -22.08 1.35 -3.22
N GLU A 193 -22.38 2.31 -4.10
CA GLU A 193 -21.66 2.46 -5.36
C GLU A 193 -20.21 2.88 -5.14
N LEU A 194 -19.96 3.79 -4.18
CA LEU A 194 -18.60 4.20 -3.81
C LEU A 194 -17.82 3.05 -3.16
N PHE A 195 -18.45 2.31 -2.26
CA PHE A 195 -17.85 1.10 -1.68
C PHE A 195 -17.57 0.06 -2.76
N SER A 196 -18.49 -0.15 -3.69
CA SER A 196 -18.30 -1.08 -4.82
C SER A 196 -17.18 -0.65 -5.77
N LEU A 197 -16.98 0.66 -5.97
CA LEU A 197 -15.86 1.19 -6.76
C LEU A 197 -14.51 0.93 -6.07
N LEU A 198 -14.45 1.18 -4.76
CA LEU A 198 -13.20 1.25 -4.00
C LEU A 198 -12.79 -0.06 -3.33
N SER A 199 -13.72 -0.98 -3.06
CA SER A 199 -13.47 -2.19 -2.25
C SER A 199 -13.57 -3.50 -3.02
N TYR A 200 -14.30 -3.56 -4.14
CA TYR A 200 -14.68 -4.84 -4.77
C TYR A 200 -13.58 -5.47 -5.64
N SER A 201 -13.51 -6.81 -5.66
CA SER A 201 -12.55 -7.62 -6.41
C SER A 201 -12.84 -7.64 -7.93
N GLY A 202 -11.79 -7.73 -8.75
CA GLY A 202 -11.84 -7.62 -10.22
C GLY A 202 -11.09 -6.39 -10.77
N ASP A 203 -11.50 -5.84 -11.91
CA ASP A 203 -10.89 -4.67 -12.59
C ASP A 203 -11.14 -3.30 -11.88
N LYS A 204 -11.66 -3.34 -10.66
CA LYS A 204 -11.91 -2.17 -9.79
C LYS A 204 -10.73 -1.92 -8.85
N TYR A 205 -10.82 -0.88 -8.01
CA TYR A 205 -9.64 -0.34 -7.33
C TYR A 205 -9.08 -1.24 -6.21
N GLN A 206 -9.93 -1.88 -5.40
CA GLN A 206 -9.49 -2.70 -4.24
C GLN A 206 -8.60 -1.92 -3.26
N TRP A 207 -8.83 -0.61 -3.13
CA TRP A 207 -8.09 0.29 -2.25
C TRP A 207 -8.62 0.34 -0.82
N VAL A 208 -9.83 -0.19 -0.59
CA VAL A 208 -10.53 -0.11 0.69
C VAL A 208 -10.87 -1.51 1.19
N ARG A 209 -10.53 -1.75 2.46
CA ARG A 209 -10.83 -3.02 3.16
C ARG A 209 -12.03 -2.91 4.10
N ASN A 210 -12.45 -1.68 4.44
CA ASN A 210 -13.56 -1.44 5.36
C ASN A 210 -14.41 -0.24 4.94
N ASP A 211 -15.70 -0.33 5.20
CA ASP A 211 -16.67 0.72 4.86
C ASP A 211 -16.47 2.01 5.69
N LYS A 212 -15.79 1.92 6.86
CA LYS A 212 -15.42 3.09 7.67
C LYS A 212 -14.54 4.08 6.90
N THR A 213 -13.71 3.61 5.98
CA THR A 213 -12.86 4.46 5.13
C THR A 213 -13.71 5.30 4.18
N ILE A 214 -14.78 4.72 3.61
CA ILE A 214 -15.73 5.44 2.75
C ILE A 214 -16.46 6.53 3.55
N SER A 215 -16.98 6.19 4.73
CA SER A 215 -17.58 7.16 5.65
C SER A 215 -16.66 8.34 5.95
N PHE A 216 -15.39 8.07 6.23
CA PHE A 216 -14.42 9.11 6.51
C PHE A 216 -14.28 10.09 5.35
N TYR A 217 -14.09 9.59 4.12
CA TYR A 217 -13.94 10.45 2.94
C TYR A 217 -15.23 11.18 2.58
N LEU A 218 -16.40 10.54 2.70
CA LEU A 218 -17.70 11.20 2.51
C LEU A 218 -17.88 12.37 3.48
N ASN A 219 -17.67 12.15 4.78
CA ASN A 219 -17.78 13.19 5.80
C ASN A 219 -16.79 14.34 5.53
N LYS A 220 -15.58 14.03 5.10
CA LYS A 220 -14.57 15.03 4.74
C LYS A 220 -14.99 15.86 3.53
N LEU A 221 -15.53 15.23 2.48
CA LEU A 221 -15.99 15.90 1.27
C LEU A 221 -17.24 16.75 1.51
N LEU A 222 -18.17 16.29 2.36
CA LEU A 222 -19.32 17.08 2.81
C LEU A 222 -18.89 18.33 3.58
N LYS A 223 -17.94 18.20 4.53
CA LYS A 223 -17.40 19.35 5.27
C LYS A 223 -16.72 20.38 4.37
N LYS A 224 -16.12 19.95 3.26
CA LYS A 224 -15.50 20.80 2.24
C LYS A 224 -16.50 21.31 1.19
N ASN A 225 -17.80 21.05 1.35
CA ASN A 225 -18.85 21.35 0.37
C ASN A 225 -18.61 20.78 -1.03
N CYS A 226 -17.73 19.79 -1.19
CA CYS A 226 -17.44 19.16 -2.49
C CYS A 226 -18.57 18.21 -2.93
N LEU A 227 -19.31 17.67 -1.95
CA LEU A 227 -20.52 16.88 -2.16
C LEU A 227 -21.71 17.53 -1.42
N VAL A 228 -22.92 17.28 -1.93
CA VAL A 228 -24.19 17.65 -1.29
C VAL A 228 -24.98 16.38 -0.99
N LYS A 229 -25.48 16.23 0.24
CA LYS A 229 -26.34 15.11 0.63
C LYS A 229 -27.74 15.31 0.06
N MET A 230 -28.26 14.33 -0.69
CA MET A 230 -29.57 14.35 -1.34
C MET A 230 -30.61 13.46 -0.63
N GLY A 231 -30.15 12.53 0.22
CA GLY A 231 -30.93 11.56 0.98
C GLY A 231 -30.01 10.78 1.90
N ASP A 232 -30.49 9.74 2.58
CA ASP A 232 -29.73 9.07 3.65
C ASP A 232 -28.35 8.57 3.23
N ASP A 233 -28.23 8.02 2.01
CA ASP A 233 -26.98 7.50 1.43
C ASP A 233 -26.68 8.00 0.01
N TRP A 234 -27.31 9.10 -0.41
CA TRP A 234 -27.15 9.65 -1.77
C TRP A 234 -26.42 10.99 -1.75
N PHE A 235 -25.44 11.15 -2.64
CA PHE A 235 -24.56 12.32 -2.71
C PHE A 235 -24.48 12.84 -4.13
N ARG A 236 -24.58 14.16 -4.29
CA ARG A 236 -24.43 14.86 -5.57
C ARG A 236 -23.12 15.64 -5.59
N PHE A 237 -22.45 15.64 -6.74
CA PHE A 237 -21.27 16.48 -6.97
C PHE A 237 -21.60 17.97 -6.87
N ASN A 238 -20.70 18.75 -6.28
CA ASN A 238 -20.79 20.22 -6.26
C ASN A 238 -19.58 20.85 -6.97
N HIS A 239 -18.38 20.67 -6.40
CA HIS A 239 -17.13 21.15 -6.97
C HIS A 239 -15.96 20.28 -6.50
N TYR A 240 -14.79 20.45 -7.14
CA TYR A 240 -13.55 19.88 -6.64
C TYR A 240 -12.96 20.76 -5.53
N PRO A 241 -12.24 20.21 -4.55
CA PRO A 241 -11.54 21.00 -3.54
C PRO A 241 -10.52 21.93 -4.22
N GLU A 242 -10.39 23.15 -3.68
CA GLU A 242 -9.39 24.10 -4.15
C GLU A 242 -7.98 23.48 -4.08
N ARG A 243 -7.23 23.61 -5.18
CA ARG A 243 -5.83 23.18 -5.23
C ARG A 243 -5.04 24.07 -4.28
N LYS A 244 -4.63 23.53 -3.14
CA LYS A 244 -3.57 24.17 -2.35
C LYS A 244 -2.26 23.89 -3.09
N MET A 245 -1.78 24.90 -3.83
CA MET A 245 -0.50 24.87 -4.55
C MET A 245 0.68 24.83 -3.58
#